data_AF-A0AB74DYH9-F1
#
_entry.id   AF-A0AB74DYH9-F1
#
_cell.length_a   1.000
_cell.length_b   1.000
_cell.length_c   1.000
_cell.angle_alpha   90.00
_cell.angle_beta   90.00
_cell.angle_gamma   90.00
#
_symmetry.space_group_name_H-M   'P 1'
#
loop_
_entity.id
_entity.type
_entity.pdbx_description
1 polymer ?
#
loop_
_entity_poly.entity_id
_entity_poly.type
_entity_poly.pdbx_seq_one_letter_code
_entity_poly.pdbx_strand_id
1 'polypeptide(L)' 'ADEGASVNYVEGCTAPVYTTNSLHSAVVEIFVHKDAHVRYTTIQNWANNVYHLVTKRTMVHENGNMEWVE' A
#
# COMPACT_ATOMS: atom_id res chain seq x y z
N ALA A 1 -6.66 -0.76 -11.43
CA ALA A 1 -7.04 -2.04 -12.03
C ALA A 1 -8.19 -1.78 -12.98
N ASP A 2 -8.00 -2.16 -14.24
CA ASP A 2 -9.01 -1.99 -15.29
C ASP A 2 -10.24 -2.86 -15.04
N GLU A 3 -11.32 -2.62 -15.77
CA GLU A 3 -12.60 -3.32 -15.59
C GLU A 3 -12.44 -4.85 -15.64
N GLY A 4 -13.00 -5.54 -14.65
CA GLY A 4 -12.91 -6.99 -14.49
C GLY A 4 -11.51 -7.54 -14.16
N ALA A 5 -10.49 -6.69 -14.01
CA ALA A 5 -9.12 -7.13 -13.76
C ALA A 5 -8.91 -7.55 -12.30
N SER A 6 -8.02 -8.52 -12.09
CA SER A 6 -7.56 -8.92 -10.76
C SER A 6 -6.06 -8.62 -10.60
N VAL A 7 -5.70 -7.84 -9.59
CA VAL A 7 -4.32 -7.42 -9.31
C VAL A 7 -3.93 -7.85 -7.90
N ASN A 8 -2.77 -8.47 -7.79
CA ASN A 8 -2.09 -8.72 -6.52
C ASN A 8 -0.78 -7.94 -6.53
N TYR A 9 -0.66 -6.97 -5.62
CA TYR A 9 0.55 -6.17 -5.43
C TYR A 9 1.14 -6.43 -4.06
N VAL A 10 2.45 -6.67 -4.00
CA VAL A 10 3.18 -6.92 -2.75
C VAL A 10 4.31 -5.91 -2.64
N GLU A 11 4.29 -5.13 -1.57
CA GLU A 11 5.30 -4.16 -1.20
C GLU A 11 6.05 -4.66 0.03
N GLY A 12 7.38 -4.74 -0.05
CA GLY A 12 8.23 -4.96 1.10
C GLY A 12 9.10 -3.75 1.35
N CYS A 13 8.98 -3.13 2.53
CA CYS A 13 9.88 -2.05 2.95
C CYS A 13 10.66 -2.46 4.20
N THR A 14 11.94 -2.14 4.20
CA THR A 14 12.86 -2.40 5.31
C THR A 14 13.73 -1.18 5.56
N ALA A 15 14.01 -0.87 6.83
CA ALA A 15 14.99 0.16 7.20
C ALA A 15 16.22 -0.44 7.89
N PRO A 16 17.43 -0.09 7.45
CA PRO A 16 18.65 -0.34 8.23
C PRO A 16 18.60 0.40 9.56
N VAL A 17 19.27 -0.15 10.59
CA VAL A 17 19.44 0.52 11.88
C VAL A 17 20.45 1.64 11.73
N TYR A 18 19.96 2.87 11.63
CA TYR A 18 20.79 4.07 11.65
C TYR A 18 20.84 4.68 13.05
N THR A 19 21.84 5.53 13.33
CA THR A 19 21.97 6.22 14.61
C THR A 19 21.10 7.47 14.71
N THR A 20 20.65 8.03 13.58
CA THR A 20 19.82 9.24 13.50
C THR A 20 18.37 8.91 13.14
N ASN A 21 17.43 9.69 13.66
CA ASN A 21 16.01 9.55 13.29
C ASN A 21 15.82 9.74 11.77
N SER A 22 14.91 8.96 11.19
CA SER A 22 14.62 8.95 9.75
C SER A 22 13.12 9.06 9.49
N LEU A 23 12.73 9.62 8.36
CA LEU A 23 11.33 9.76 7.95
C LEU A 23 11.08 8.94 6.67
N HIS A 24 10.10 8.04 6.73
CA HIS A 24 9.49 7.44 5.55
C HIS A 24 8.11 8.07 5.35
N SER A 25 7.94 8.76 4.22
CA SER A 25 6.66 9.33 3.83
C SER A 25 6.34 8.90 2.41
N ALA A 26 5.17 8.28 2.24
CA ALA A 26 4.71 7.76 0.96
C ALA A 26 3.22 8.02 0.78
N VAL A 27 2.79 8.04 -0.48
CA VAL A 27 1.39 8.13 -0.87
C VAL A 27 1.07 6.96 -1.78
N VAL A 28 0.00 6.22 -1.46
CA VAL A 28 -0.52 5.14 -2.29
C VAL A 28 -1.92 5.51 -2.76
N GLU A 29 -2.13 5.49 -4.06
CA GLU A 29 -3.43 5.71 -4.69
C GLU A 29 -3.81 4.50 -5.53
N ILE A 30 -4.97 3.91 -5.26
CA ILE A 30 -5.49 2.77 -6.00
C ILE A 30 -6.83 3.12 -6.60
N PHE A 31 -6.98 2.91 -7.91
CA PHE A 31 -8.23 3.04 -8.63
C PHE A 31 -8.69 1.64 -9.04
N VAL A 32 -9.83 1.20 -8.52
CA VAL A 32 -10.43 -0.11 -8.80
C VAL A 32 -11.63 0.14 -9.70
N HIS A 33 -11.53 -0.18 -10.98
CA HIS A 33 -12.63 -0.04 -11.93
C HIS A 33 -13.70 -1.11 -11.72
N LYS A 34 -14.77 -1.04 -12.52
CA LYS A 34 -15.95 -1.88 -12.39
C LYS A 34 -15.58 -3.37 -12.38
N ASP A 35 -16.20 -4.15 -11.51
CA ASP A 35 -15.98 -5.60 -11.35
C ASP A 35 -14.51 -6.02 -11.11
N ALA A 36 -13.60 -5.08 -10.83
CA ALA A 36 -12.18 -5.34 -10.65
C ALA A 36 -11.83 -5.66 -9.19
N HIS A 37 -10.76 -6.42 -8.97
CA HIS A 37 -10.26 -6.79 -7.66
C HIS A 37 -8.80 -6.37 -7.49
N VAL A 38 -8.47 -5.72 -6.38
CA VAL A 38 -7.08 -5.39 -6.03
C VAL A 38 -6.79 -5.84 -4.61
N ARG A 39 -5.75 -6.66 -4.46
CA ARG A 39 -5.11 -6.95 -3.18
C ARG A 39 -3.77 -6.22 -3.11
N TYR A 40 -3.61 -5.39 -2.10
CA TYR A 40 -2.38 -4.69 -1.78
C TYR A 40 -1.85 -5.19 -0.44
N THR A 41 -0.76 -5.94 -0.49
CA THR A 41 -0.09 -6.50 0.69
C THR A 41 1.18 -5.71 0.98
N THR A 42 1.29 -5.17 2.18
CA THR A 42 2.54 -4.58 2.66
C THR A 42 3.20 -5.45 3.70
N ILE A 43 4.52 -5.54 3.66
CA ILE A 43 5.35 -6.14 4.70
C ILE A 43 6.32 -5.06 5.15
N GLN A 44 6.17 -4.64 6.41
CA GLN A 44 6.83 -3.46 6.95
C GLN A 44 7.79 -3.86 8.07
N ASN A 45 9.10 -3.65 7.87
CA ASN A 45 10.13 -3.91 8.88
C ASN A 45 10.95 -2.65 9.16
N TRP A 46 10.49 -1.85 10.12
CA TRP A 46 11.08 -0.56 10.44
C TRP A 46 11.97 -0.61 11.69
N ALA A 47 13.09 0.11 11.64
CA ALA A 47 13.87 0.40 12.84
C ALA A 47 13.13 1.39 13.77
N ASN A 48 13.36 1.31 15.08
CA ASN A 48 12.64 2.10 16.10
C ASN A 48 12.71 3.62 15.92
N ASN A 49 13.72 4.12 15.21
CA ASN A 49 13.96 5.53 14.96
C ASN A 49 13.40 6.03 13.62
N VAL A 50 12.52 5.24 12.98
CA VAL A 50 11.84 5.63 11.74
C VAL A 50 10.44 6.14 12.06
N TYR A 51 10.15 7.38 11.66
CA TYR A 51 8.79 7.89 11.56
C TYR A 51 8.18 7.40 10.24
N HIS A 52 7.08 6.66 10.33
CA HIS A 52 6.37 6.10 9.17
C HIS A 52 5.04 6.83 8.96
N LEU A 53 5.00 7.78 8.04
CA LEU A 53 3.86 8.65 7.76
C LEU A 53 3.36 8.44 6.33
N VAL A 54 2.56 7.39 6.15
CA VAL A 54 2.01 7.00 4.85
C VAL A 54 0.55 7.38 4.75
N THR A 55 0.16 7.94 3.60
CA THR A 55 -1.26 8.18 3.26
C THR A 55 -1.67 7.21 2.17
N LYS A 56 -2.70 6.40 2.43
CA LYS A 56 -3.25 5.46 1.45
C LYS A 56 -4.69 5.85 1.14
N ARG A 57 -5.08 5.87 -0.13
CA ARG A 57 -6.47 6.04 -0.55
C ARG A 57 -6.83 5.12 -1.73
N THR A 58 -8.10 4.74 -1.77
CA THR A 58 -8.67 3.99 -2.90
C THR A 58 -9.96 4.63 -3.37
N MET A 59 -10.15 4.65 -4.69
CA MET A 59 -11.45 4.84 -5.32
C MET A 59 -11.92 3.49 -5.87
N VAL A 60 -13.09 3.03 -5.43
CA VAL A 60 -13.68 1.75 -5.84
C VAL A 60 -14.96 2.02 -6.64
N HIS A 61 -15.00 1.55 -7.88
CA HIS A 61 -16.13 1.65 -8.78
C HIS A 61 -17.10 0.46 -8.58
N GLU A 62 -18.22 0.45 -9.31
CA GLU A 62 -19.31 -0.54 -9.21
C GLU A 62 -18.77 -1.99 -9.13
N ASN A 63 -19.19 -2.75 -8.12
CA ASN A 63 -18.76 -4.13 -7.84
C ASN A 63 -17.23 -4.35 -7.71
N GLY A 64 -16.44 -3.29 -7.69
CA GLY A 64 -15.01 -3.37 -7.44
C GLY A 64 -14.72 -3.80 -6.01
N ASN A 65 -13.58 -4.44 -5.79
CA ASN A 65 -13.14 -4.90 -4.49
C ASN A 65 -11.68 -4.49 -4.22
N MET A 66 -11.44 -3.94 -3.04
CA MET A 66 -10.13 -3.54 -2.56
C MET A 66 -9.83 -4.26 -1.25
N GLU A 67 -8.68 -4.94 -1.20
CA GLU A 67 -8.15 -5.59 -0.01
C GLU A 67 -6.82 -4.96 0.38
N TRP A 68 -6.77 -4.39 1.58
CA TRP A 68 -5.54 -3.94 2.22
C TRP A 68 -5.07 -5.02 3.21
N VAL A 69 -3.84 -5.50 3.03
CA VAL A 69 -3.19 -6.44 3.93
C VAL A 69 -1.91 -5.79 4.42
N GLU A 70 -1.72 -5.72 5.73
CA GLU A 70 -0.56 -5.06 6.37
C GLU A 70 0.17 -5.99 7.34
#